data_AF-A0A6J4FLP3-F1
#
_entry.id   AF-A0A6J4FLP3-F1
#
_cell.length_a   1.000
_cell.length_b   1.000
_cell.length_c   1.000
_cell.angle_alpha   90.00
_cell.angle_beta   90.00
_cell.angle_gamma   90.00
#
_symmetry.space_group_name_H-M   'P 1'
#
loop_
_entity.id
_entity.type
_entity.pdbx_description
1 polymer ?
#
loop_
_entity_poly.entity_id
_entity_poly.type
_entity_poly.pdbx_seq_one_letter_code
_entity_poly.pdbx_strand_id
1 'polypeptide(L)'
;MSERRSELKAVAASEDLAANQPGRDLFRMSVRMMDGWTQVNGRLISLAQTSMRNNLAAAEELRNCQSPAEMVEAQMRLTRQVYDQYVEESRKIAELMTQLSGEAMGVMALPR
;
A
#
# COMPACT_ATOMS: atom_id res chain seq x y z
N MET A 1 -40.05 24.33 32.03
CA MET A 1 -38.67 24.89 32.06
C MET A 1 -37.58 23.80 32.03
N SER A 2 -37.81 22.58 32.55
CA SER A 2 -36.82 21.49 32.57
C SER A 2 -36.52 20.89 31.19
N GLU A 3 -37.55 20.58 30.39
CA GLU A 3 -37.39 19.90 29.08
C GLU A 3 -36.64 20.74 28.05
N ARG A 4 -36.98 22.03 27.88
CA ARG A 4 -36.24 22.94 26.97
C ARG A 4 -34.75 23.03 27.27
N ARG A 5 -34.36 22.91 28.54
CA ARG A 5 -32.94 22.95 28.96
C ARG A 5 -32.22 21.63 28.66
N SER A 6 -32.96 20.51 28.64
CA SER A 6 -32.47 19.20 28.21
C SER A 6 -32.28 19.15 26.70
N GLU A 7 -33.25 19.65 25.94
CA GLU A 7 -33.18 19.74 24.47
C GLU A 7 -32.00 20.61 24.01
N LEU A 8 -31.81 21.79 24.63
CA LEU A 8 -30.66 22.66 24.32
C LEU A 8 -29.30 22.00 24.60
N LYS A 9 -29.20 21.16 25.63
CA LYS A 9 -27.97 20.40 25.91
C LYS A 9 -27.75 19.28 24.91
N ALA A 10 -28.81 18.60 24.47
CA ALA A 10 -28.72 17.56 23.46
C ALA A 10 -28.32 18.13 22.09
N VAL A 11 -28.87 19.30 21.72
CA VAL A 11 -28.50 20.01 20.50
C VAL A 11 -27.05 20.49 20.56
N ALA A 12 -26.64 21.13 21.65
CA ALA A 12 -25.24 21.57 21.82
C ALA A 12 -24.27 20.37 21.80
N ALA A 13 -24.61 19.25 22.43
CA ALA A 13 -23.79 18.03 22.37
C ALA A 13 -23.72 17.44 20.94
N SER A 14 -24.82 17.52 20.16
CA SER A 14 -24.83 17.07 18.78
C SER A 14 -24.00 17.96 17.85
N GLU A 15 -23.99 19.28 18.09
CA GLU A 15 -23.14 20.24 17.37
C GLU A 15 -21.66 20.04 17.70
N ASP A 16 -21.32 19.77 18.96
CA ASP A 16 -19.95 19.50 19.40
C ASP A 16 -19.44 18.14 18.85
N LEU A 17 -20.32 17.15 18.72
CA LEU A 17 -20.03 15.87 18.07
C LEU A 17 -19.81 16.03 16.56
N ALA A 18 -20.61 16.87 15.89
CA ALA A 18 -20.44 17.20 14.48
C ALA A 18 -19.14 18.01 14.25
N ALA A 19 -18.82 18.96 15.12
CA ALA A 19 -17.59 19.75 15.05
C ALA A 19 -16.31 18.92 15.26
N ASN A 20 -16.41 17.80 15.98
CA ASN A 20 -15.30 16.86 16.20
C ASN A 20 -15.17 15.76 15.13
N GLN A 21 -16.15 15.57 14.23
CA GLN A 21 -16.06 14.62 13.11
C GLN A 21 -14.86 14.89 12.18
N PRO A 22 -14.59 16.14 11.74
CA PRO A 22 -13.43 16.45 10.90
C PRO A 22 -12.10 16.01 11.52
N GLY A 23 -11.92 16.18 12.84
CA GLY A 23 -10.72 15.74 13.55
C GLY A 23 -10.59 14.21 13.61
N ARG A 24 -11.71 13.49 13.78
CA ARG A 24 -11.73 12.02 13.77
C ARG A 24 -11.47 11.46 12.38
N ASP A 25 -11.97 12.10 11.33
CA ASP A 25 -11.77 11.66 9.96
C ASP A 25 -10.34 11.95 9.49
N LEU A 26 -9.76 13.09 9.87
CA LEU A 26 -8.34 13.38 9.65
C LEU A 26 -7.43 12.38 10.37
N PHE A 27 -7.76 12.00 11.61
CA PHE A 27 -7.01 10.99 12.36
C PHE A 27 -7.09 9.61 11.68
N ARG A 28 -8.28 9.18 11.26
CA ARG A 28 -8.47 7.92 10.52
C ARG A 28 -7.68 7.90 9.21
N MET A 29 -7.72 8.99 8.45
CA MET A 29 -6.92 9.15 7.23
C MET A 29 -5.42 8.98 7.53
N SER A 30 -4.93 9.62 8.59
CA SER A 30 -3.51 9.57 8.98
C SER A 30 -3.06 8.14 9.32
N VAL A 31 -3.87 7.41 10.09
CA VAL A 31 -3.61 6.00 10.44
C VAL A 31 -3.57 5.13 9.17
N ARG A 32 -4.50 5.32 8.24
CA ARG A 32 -4.54 4.55 6.99
C ARG A 32 -3.39 4.89 6.05
N MET A 33 -2.98 6.15 5.97
CA MET A 33 -1.77 6.53 5.24
C MET A 33 -0.52 5.85 5.84
N MET A 34 -0.39 5.82 7.16
CA MET A 34 0.72 5.10 7.82
C MET A 34 0.70 3.60 7.53
N ASP A 35 -0.48 2.98 7.53
CA ASP A 35 -0.64 1.57 7.18
C ASP A 35 -0.27 1.31 5.71
N GLY A 36 -0.78 2.11 4.79
CA GLY A 36 -0.41 2.04 3.38
C GLY A 36 1.10 2.19 3.15
N TRP A 37 1.75 3.08 3.90
CA TRP A 37 3.20 3.26 3.82
C TRP A 37 4.00 2.10 4.41
N THR A 38 3.48 1.47 5.45
CA THR A 38 4.02 0.21 5.99
C THR A 38 3.91 -0.91 4.96
N GLN A 39 2.76 -1.02 4.27
CA GLN A 39 2.55 -2.03 3.23
C GLN A 39 3.50 -1.83 2.04
N VAL A 40 3.69 -0.59 1.57
CA VAL A 40 4.66 -0.28 0.50
C VAL A 40 6.08 -0.66 0.92
N ASN A 41 6.51 -0.27 2.12
CA ASN A 41 7.84 -0.64 2.63
C ASN A 41 8.02 -2.15 2.75
N GLY A 42 7.02 -2.88 3.24
CA GLY A 42 7.04 -4.34 3.32
C GLY A 42 7.20 -5.00 1.94
N ARG A 43 6.57 -4.44 0.91
CA ARG A 43 6.73 -4.89 -0.48
C ARG A 43 8.13 -4.61 -1.02
N LEU A 44 8.68 -3.43 -0.77
CA LEU A 44 10.05 -3.09 -1.19
C LEU A 44 11.07 -4.03 -0.55
N ILE A 45 10.92 -4.35 0.73
CA ILE A 45 11.76 -5.34 1.43
C ILE A 45 11.59 -6.74 0.80
N SER A 46 10.36 -7.16 0.52
CA SER A 46 10.07 -8.45 -0.10
C SER A 46 10.67 -8.56 -1.52
N LEU A 47 10.62 -7.47 -2.28
CA LEU A 47 11.26 -7.35 -3.60
C LEU A 47 12.77 -7.46 -3.48
N ALA A 48 13.40 -6.75 -2.53
CA ALA A 48 14.84 -6.83 -2.29
C ALA A 48 15.27 -8.25 -1.89
N GLN A 49 14.55 -8.90 -0.98
CA GLN A 49 14.81 -10.29 -0.59
C GLN A 49 14.69 -11.24 -1.77
N THR A 50 13.66 -11.07 -2.61
CA THR A 50 13.48 -11.95 -3.76
C THR A 50 14.54 -11.70 -4.83
N SER A 51 14.89 -10.44 -5.10
CA SER A 51 16.00 -10.10 -6.00
C SER A 51 17.30 -10.74 -5.54
N MET A 52 17.59 -10.71 -4.23
CA MET A 52 18.78 -11.36 -3.68
C MET A 52 18.77 -12.88 -3.87
N ARG A 53 17.62 -13.54 -3.61
CA ARG A 53 17.48 -14.99 -3.89
C ARG A 53 17.66 -15.31 -5.36
N ASN A 54 17.07 -14.52 -6.26
CA ASN A 54 17.17 -14.74 -7.70
C ASN A 54 18.61 -14.57 -8.18
N ASN A 55 19.33 -13.57 -7.67
CA ASN A 55 20.74 -13.36 -8.00
C ASN A 55 21.63 -14.51 -7.51
N LEU A 56 21.35 -15.06 -6.32
CA LEU A 56 22.07 -16.24 -5.81
C LEU A 56 21.80 -17.47 -6.67
N ALA A 57 20.53 -17.73 -7.02
CA ALA A 57 20.16 -18.83 -7.90
C ALA A 57 20.81 -18.68 -9.28
N ALA A 58 20.80 -17.48 -9.85
CA ALA A 58 21.45 -17.18 -11.12
C ALA A 58 22.97 -17.40 -11.06
N ALA A 59 23.61 -16.98 -9.97
CA ALA A 59 25.04 -17.20 -9.79
C ALA A 59 25.39 -18.69 -9.71
N GLU A 60 24.56 -19.48 -9.03
CA GLU A 60 24.72 -20.94 -8.96
C GLU A 60 24.50 -21.60 -10.32
N GLU A 61 23.46 -21.17 -11.05
CA GLU A 61 23.15 -21.66 -12.40
C GLU A 61 24.27 -21.32 -13.40
N LEU A 62 24.77 -20.08 -13.39
CA LEU A 62 25.89 -19.65 -14.22
C LEU A 62 27.18 -20.40 -13.88
N ARG A 63 27.43 -20.72 -12.61
CA ARG A 63 28.61 -21.50 -12.18
C ARG A 63 28.58 -22.92 -12.75
N ASN A 64 27.39 -23.48 -12.95
CA ASN A 64 27.22 -24.86 -13.39
C ASN A 64 27.07 -24.99 -14.92
N CYS A 65 27.01 -23.88 -15.67
CA CYS A 65 26.96 -23.89 -17.13
C CYS A 65 28.27 -24.44 -17.72
N GLN A 66 28.15 -25.43 -18.61
CA GLN A 66 29.26 -26.07 -19.32
C GLN A 66 29.43 -25.54 -20.75
N SER A 67 28.48 -24.74 -21.24
CA SER A 67 28.53 -24.17 -22.58
C SER A 67 28.00 -22.73 -22.66
N PRO A 68 28.41 -21.95 -23.68
CA PRO A 68 27.84 -20.63 -23.94
C PRO A 68 26.32 -20.66 -24.20
N ALA A 69 25.80 -21.74 -24.78
CA ALA A 69 24.37 -21.90 -25.03
C ALA A 69 23.58 -22.01 -23.72
N GLU A 70 24.05 -22.80 -22.76
CA GLU A 70 23.47 -22.90 -21.42
C GLU A 70 23.51 -21.56 -20.67
N MET A 71 24.59 -20.79 -20.87
CA MET A 71 24.74 -19.47 -20.26
C MET A 71 23.71 -18.46 -20.79
N VAL A 72 23.44 -18.48 -22.11
CA VAL A 72 22.41 -17.65 -22.74
C VAL A 72 21.02 -18.05 -22.25
N GLU A 73 20.73 -19.34 -22.15
CA GLU A 73 19.46 -19.80 -21.61
C GLU A 73 19.24 -19.38 -20.15
N ALA A 74 20.28 -19.48 -19.31
CA ALA A 74 20.24 -19.03 -17.92
C ALA A 74 19.97 -17.51 -17.84
N GLN A 75 20.62 -16.72 -18.70
CA GLN A 75 20.36 -15.28 -18.80
C GLN A 75 18.93 -14.97 -19.26
N MET A 76 18.41 -15.68 -20.25
CA MET A 76 17.02 -15.51 -20.73
C MET A 76 16.01 -15.84 -19.63
N ARG A 77 16.21 -16.93 -18.87
CA ARG A 77 15.37 -17.28 -17.72
C ARG A 77 15.39 -16.18 -16.67
N LEU A 78 16.57 -15.69 -16.31
CA LEU A 78 16.73 -14.61 -15.32
C LEU A 78 16.01 -13.33 -15.76
N THR A 79 16.21 -12.91 -17.01
CA THR A 79 15.56 -11.70 -17.55
C THR A 79 14.04 -11.84 -17.53
N ARG A 80 13.51 -12.99 -17.93
CA ARG A 80 12.06 -13.24 -17.90
C ARG A 80 11.52 -13.17 -16.47
N GLN A 81 12.20 -13.82 -15.53
CA GLN A 81 11.79 -13.81 -14.13
C GLN A 81 11.80 -12.39 -13.53
N VAL A 82 12.83 -11.59 -13.82
CA VAL A 82 12.92 -10.20 -13.37
C VAL A 82 11.80 -9.35 -13.98
N TYR A 83 11.50 -9.54 -15.26
CA TYR A 83 10.43 -8.81 -15.94
C TYR A 83 9.05 -9.14 -15.36
N ASP A 84 8.72 -10.43 -15.24
CA ASP A 84 7.44 -10.87 -14.68
C ASP A 84 7.24 -10.34 -13.26
N GLN A 85 8.32 -10.38 -12.46
CA GLN A 85 8.30 -9.87 -11.10
C GLN A 85 8.14 -8.34 -11.03
N TYR A 86 8.79 -7.61 -11.92
CA TYR A 86 8.65 -6.16 -12.01
C TYR A 86 7.22 -5.73 -12.38
N VAL A 87 6.63 -6.39 -13.39
CA VAL A 87 5.25 -6.11 -13.83
C VAL A 87 4.26 -6.38 -12.69
N GLU A 88 4.42 -7.51 -12.00
CA GLU A 88 3.52 -7.90 -10.93
C GLU A 88 3.62 -6.96 -9.72
N GLU A 89 4.82 -6.62 -9.26
CA GLU A 89 4.96 -5.68 -8.14
C GLU A 89 4.54 -4.25 -8.50
N SER A 90 4.78 -3.81 -9.73
CA SER A 90 4.28 -2.51 -10.22
C SER A 90 2.75 -2.45 -10.18
N ARG A 91 2.07 -3.53 -10.60
CA ARG A 91 0.61 -3.64 -10.52
C ARG A 91 0.12 -3.56 -9.07
N LYS A 92 0.75 -4.29 -8.14
CA LYS A 92 0.34 -4.30 -6.73
C LYS A 92 0.56 -2.94 -6.05
N ILE A 93 1.63 -2.23 -6.41
CA ILE A 93 1.87 -0.85 -5.93
C ILE A 93 0.79 0.09 -6.49
N ALA A 94 0.45 -0.01 -7.77
CA ALA A 94 -0.60 0.80 -8.38
C ALA A 94 -1.99 0.54 -7.73
N GLU A 95 -2.31 -0.71 -7.41
CA GLU A 95 -3.53 -1.08 -6.68
C GLU A 95 -3.56 -0.45 -5.28
N LEU A 96 -2.45 -0.52 -4.53
CA LEU A 96 -2.33 0.14 -3.22
C LEU A 96 -2.51 1.65 -3.31
N MET A 97 -1.87 2.30 -4.28
CA MET A 97 -1.98 3.75 -4.47
C MET A 97 -3.41 4.16 -4.86
N THR A 98 -4.09 3.34 -5.66
CA THR A 98 -5.49 3.56 -6.05
C THR A 98 -6.43 3.41 -4.85
N GLN A 99 -6.21 2.41 -4.00
CA GLN A 99 -6.97 2.23 -2.76
C GLN A 99 -6.77 3.42 -1.82
N LEU A 100 -5.51 3.82 -1.57
CA LEU A 100 -5.21 4.99 -0.75
C LEU A 100 -5.85 6.28 -1.29
N SER A 101 -5.84 6.47 -2.61
CA SER A 101 -6.45 7.64 -3.26
C SER A 101 -7.98 7.61 -3.21
N GLY A 102 -8.60 6.44 -3.46
CA GLY A 102 -10.05 6.25 -3.41
C GLY A 102 -10.60 6.44 -2.00
N GLU A 103 -9.88 5.95 -0.99
CA GLU A 103 -10.21 6.17 0.42
C GLU A 103 -10.05 7.63 0.82
N ALA A 104 -9.00 8.31 0.33
CA ALA A 104 -8.81 9.73 0.58
C ALA A 104 -9.93 10.60 -0.04
N MET A 105 -10.39 10.25 -1.24
CA MET A 105 -11.54 10.91 -1.86
C MET A 105 -12.87 10.55 -1.19
N GLY A 106 -13.02 9.33 -0.67
CA GLY A 106 -14.18 8.92 0.12
C GLY A 106 -14.35 9.72 1.41
N VAL A 107 -13.24 10.15 2.03
CA VAL A 107 -13.25 11.07 3.19
C VAL A 107 -13.61 12.51 2.77
N MET A 108 -13.20 12.96 1.58
CA MET A 108 -13.53 14.30 1.06
C MET A 108 -14.94 14.41 0.46
N ALA A 109 -15.62 13.30 0.17
CA ALA A 109 -16.93 13.26 -0.47
C ALA A 109 -18.13 13.37 0.50
N LEU A 110 -17.92 13.66 1.78
CA LEU A 110 -19.03 13.96 2.70
C LEU A 110 -19.60 15.37 2.41
N PRO A 111 -20.89 15.49 2.03
CA PRO A 111 -21.52 16.78 1.77
C PRO A 111 -21.72 17.58 3.07
N ARG A 112 -21.59 18.90 2.93
CA ARG A 112 -21.83 19.93 3.95
C ARG A 112 -23.24 19.90 4.52
#